data_AF-A0A0Q6KHQ4-F1
#
_entry.id   AF-A0A0Q6KHQ4-F1
#
_cell.length_a   1.000
_cell.length_b   1.000
_cell.length_c   1.000
_cell.angle_alpha   90.00
_cell.angle_beta   90.00
_cell.angle_gamma   90.00
#
_symmetry.space_group_name_H-M   'P 1'
#
loop_
_entity.id
_entity.type
_entity.pdbx_description
1 polymer ?
#
loop_
_entity_poly.entity_id
_entity_poly.type
_entity_poly.pdbx_seq_one_letter_code
_entity_poly.pdbx_strand_id
1 'polypeptide(L)'
;MGGALRGWLLATLAGLVLAGIVHIVTILLIPRLSESDAASAYLLLGATGRTELVTGPGRGLAELRDADPAVATAACSYDLSGGPMRIVARTGPVPLGLTLHRRGGGVLYAVTDRAAIRGVIEFILLTEEQLAERLTRDGDGQAVRELRIVSDTLEGLVVARALAQRPSDRADAEASAASVECGLAE
;
A
#
# COMPACT_ATOMS: atom_id res chain seq x y z
N MET A 1 19.48 -2.27 57.97
CA MET A 1 19.96 -2.44 56.58
C MET A 1 18.96 -3.14 55.64
N GLY A 2 18.11 -4.08 56.08
CA GLY A 2 17.19 -4.80 55.17
C GLY A 2 16.04 -3.98 54.54
N GLY A 3 15.51 -2.97 55.24
CA GLY A 3 14.40 -2.15 54.73
C GLY A 3 14.79 -1.23 53.56
N ALA A 4 15.97 -0.62 53.62
CA ALA A 4 16.49 0.23 52.55
C ALA A 4 16.79 -0.59 51.28
N LEU A 5 17.40 -1.78 51.42
CA LEU A 5 17.69 -2.67 50.29
C LEU A 5 16.41 -3.16 49.60
N ARG A 6 15.37 -3.50 50.38
CA ARG A 6 14.06 -3.90 49.85
C ARG A 6 13.35 -2.75 49.11
N GLY A 7 13.44 -1.52 49.64
CA GLY A 7 12.91 -0.33 48.97
C GLY A 7 13.59 -0.07 47.62
N TRP A 8 14.92 -0.16 47.58
CA TRP A 8 15.70 -0.05 46.34
C TRP A 8 15.33 -1.12 45.31
N LEU A 9 15.24 -2.39 45.73
CA LEU A 9 14.83 -3.49 44.85
C LEU A 9 13.44 -3.26 44.24
N LEU A 10 12.46 -2.87 45.06
CA LEU A 10 11.11 -2.59 44.58
C LEU A 10 11.09 -1.41 43.61
N ALA A 11 11.82 -0.33 43.90
CA ALA A 11 11.93 0.82 43.00
C ALA A 11 12.56 0.43 41.65
N THR A 12 13.63 -0.35 41.66
CA THR A 12 14.28 -0.83 40.42
C THR A 12 13.36 -1.74 39.60
N LEU A 13 12.63 -2.65 40.25
CA LEU A 13 11.70 -3.55 39.57
C LEU A 13 10.53 -2.77 38.98
N ALA A 14 9.96 -1.82 39.72
CA ALA A 14 8.92 -0.94 39.22
C ALA A 14 9.40 -0.11 38.03
N GLY A 15 10.62 0.43 38.08
CA GLY A 15 11.23 1.15 36.97
C GLY A 15 11.40 0.29 35.73
N LEU A 16 11.86 -0.97 35.90
CA LEU A 16 12.04 -1.90 34.79
C LEU A 16 10.71 -2.33 34.16
N VAL A 17 9.67 -2.55 34.98
CA VAL A 17 8.31 -2.83 34.50
C VAL A 17 7.76 -1.65 33.71
N LEU A 18 7.88 -0.43 34.24
CA LEU A 18 7.42 0.78 33.54
C LEU A 18 8.18 0.98 32.22
N ALA A 19 9.50 0.83 32.22
CA ALA A 19 10.32 0.92 31.01
C ALA A 19 9.90 -0.12 29.97
N GLY A 20 9.63 -1.36 30.40
CA GLY A 20 9.12 -2.41 29.53
C GLY A 20 7.76 -2.07 28.91
N ILE A 21 6.83 -1.53 29.71
CA ILE A 21 5.51 -1.10 29.22
C ILE A 21 5.66 0.02 28.18
N VAL A 22 6.43 1.07 28.50
CA VAL A 22 6.64 2.20 27.58
C VAL A 22 7.30 1.73 26.29
N HIS A 23 8.29 0.85 26.36
CA HIS A 23 8.94 0.28 25.19
C HIS A 23 7.96 -0.48 24.29
N ILE A 24 7.15 -1.38 24.87
CA ILE A 24 6.15 -2.16 24.13
C ILE A 24 5.11 -1.23 23.49
N VAL A 25 4.53 -0.31 24.26
CA VAL A 25 3.53 0.64 23.76
C VAL A 25 4.10 1.46 22.62
N THR A 26 5.32 1.97 22.76
CA THR A 26 5.98 2.77 21.73
C THR A 26 6.17 1.97 20.45
N ILE A 27 6.73 0.75 20.52
CA ILE A 27 6.94 -0.11 19.34
C ILE A 27 5.63 -0.40 18.61
N LEU A 28 4.56 -0.70 19.35
CA LEU A 28 3.25 -0.99 18.77
C LEU A 28 2.57 0.26 18.17
N LEU A 29 2.92 1.46 18.64
CA LEU A 29 2.40 2.72 18.11
C LEU A 29 3.16 3.24 16.89
N ILE A 30 4.41 2.82 16.67
CA ILE A 30 5.24 3.27 15.53
C ILE A 30 4.47 3.24 14.19
N PRO A 31 3.78 2.15 13.80
CA PRO A 31 3.13 2.09 12.48
C PRO A 31 2.04 3.16 12.29
N ARG A 32 1.38 3.58 13.37
CA ARG A 32 0.28 4.56 13.31
C ARG A 32 0.75 6.00 13.46
N LEU A 33 1.84 6.21 14.19
CA LEU A 33 2.38 7.53 14.50
C LEU A 33 3.55 7.95 13.61
N SER A 34 4.05 7.05 12.76
CA SER A 34 5.13 7.38 11.84
C SER A 34 4.65 8.41 10.81
N GLU A 35 5.18 9.62 10.91
CA GLU A 35 5.02 10.67 9.89
C GLU A 35 5.94 10.45 8.67
N SER A 36 6.82 9.44 8.74
CA SER A 36 7.78 9.07 7.69
C SER A 36 7.55 7.63 7.26
N ASP A 37 6.44 7.40 6.56
CA ASP A 37 6.06 6.11 6.00
C ASP A 37 6.14 6.12 4.46
N ALA A 38 5.95 4.95 3.84
CA ALA A 38 5.95 4.86 2.39
C ALA A 38 4.85 5.74 1.79
N ALA A 39 3.65 5.74 2.39
CA ALA A 39 2.54 6.55 1.89
C ALA A 39 2.94 8.03 1.79
N SER A 40 3.42 8.63 2.88
CA SER A 40 3.92 10.00 2.94
C SER A 40 5.08 10.29 1.98
N ALA A 41 6.03 9.36 1.82
CA ALA A 41 7.13 9.49 0.85
C ALA A 41 6.65 9.52 -0.61
N TYR A 42 5.48 8.94 -0.88
CA TYR A 42 4.91 8.75 -2.20
C TYR A 42 3.62 9.56 -2.42
N LEU A 43 3.17 10.36 -1.44
CA LEU A 43 2.00 11.25 -1.58
C LEU A 43 2.17 12.26 -2.73
N LEU A 44 3.42 12.67 -3.00
CA LEU A 44 3.74 13.60 -4.08
C LEU A 44 3.52 13.02 -5.49
N LEU A 45 3.34 11.70 -5.62
CA LEU A 45 2.97 11.07 -6.89
C LEU A 45 1.59 11.49 -7.37
N GLY A 46 0.77 12.02 -6.46
CA GLY A 46 -0.58 12.49 -6.74
C GLY A 46 -1.53 11.35 -7.08
N ALA A 47 -2.83 11.60 -6.89
CA ALA A 47 -3.90 10.78 -7.45
C ALA A 47 -4.13 11.09 -8.95
N THR A 48 -3.11 11.60 -9.65
CA THR A 48 -3.22 12.24 -10.98
C THR A 48 -3.31 11.23 -12.15
N GLY A 49 -3.70 9.98 -11.88
CA GLY A 49 -4.07 9.05 -12.94
C GLY A 49 -3.02 8.00 -13.31
N ARG A 50 -1.73 8.16 -12.98
CA ARG A 50 -0.66 7.27 -13.48
C ARG A 50 0.33 6.91 -12.39
N THR A 51 0.84 5.67 -12.43
CA THR A 51 1.98 5.28 -11.60
C THR A 51 3.28 5.87 -12.12
N GLU A 52 4.17 6.25 -11.20
CA GLU A 52 5.56 6.53 -11.55
C GLU A 52 6.43 5.35 -11.17
N LEU A 53 7.49 5.15 -11.96
CA LEU A 53 8.52 4.19 -11.63
C LEU A 53 9.27 4.64 -10.38
N VAL A 54 9.35 3.71 -9.42
CA VAL A 54 10.18 3.82 -8.22
C VAL A 54 11.59 3.33 -8.59
N THR A 55 12.22 3.98 -9.56
CA THR A 55 13.57 3.61 -10.04
C THR A 55 14.62 4.61 -9.60
N GLY A 56 15.51 4.13 -8.72
CA GLY A 56 16.89 4.56 -8.51
C GLY A 56 17.15 6.00 -8.04
N PRO A 57 18.34 6.29 -7.47
CA PRO A 57 18.69 7.62 -6.98
C PRO A 57 18.66 8.63 -8.13
N GLY A 58 17.77 9.64 -8.05
CA GLY A 58 17.78 10.76 -9.01
C GLY A 58 16.43 11.38 -9.37
N ARG A 59 15.29 10.77 -9.05
CA ARG A 59 13.95 11.32 -9.39
C ARG A 59 13.22 12.06 -8.26
N GLY A 60 13.91 12.32 -7.13
CA GLY A 60 13.31 13.01 -5.97
C GLY A 60 12.32 12.17 -5.15
N LEU A 61 12.05 10.93 -5.56
CA LEU A 61 11.28 9.95 -4.76
C LEU A 61 12.22 9.23 -3.79
N ALA A 62 11.69 8.86 -2.62
CA ALA A 62 12.44 8.10 -1.63
C ALA A 62 12.89 6.76 -2.23
N GLU A 63 14.17 6.41 -2.08
CA GLU A 63 14.69 5.15 -2.59
C GLU A 63 14.10 3.97 -1.82
N LEU A 64 13.62 2.96 -2.55
CA LEU A 64 13.10 1.74 -1.95
C LEU A 64 14.27 0.95 -1.33
N ARG A 65 14.26 0.79 -0.01
CA ARG A 65 15.25 -0.02 0.70
C ARG A 65 15.10 -1.48 0.27
N ASP A 66 16.22 -2.15 0.02
CA ASP A 66 16.28 -3.54 -0.41
C ASP A 66 15.48 -3.86 -1.69
N ALA A 67 15.47 -2.91 -2.64
CA ALA A 67 14.87 -3.14 -3.95
C ALA A 67 15.55 -4.31 -4.67
N ASP A 68 14.74 -5.29 -5.11
CA ASP A 68 15.22 -6.39 -5.94
C ASP A 68 15.56 -5.86 -7.34
N PRO A 69 16.82 -6.00 -7.82
CA PRO A 69 17.23 -5.51 -9.14
C PRO A 69 16.50 -6.19 -10.30
N ALA A 70 15.90 -7.36 -10.09
CA ALA A 70 15.08 -8.06 -11.08
C ALA A 70 13.63 -7.55 -11.13
N VAL A 71 13.22 -6.66 -10.20
CA VAL A 71 11.83 -6.20 -10.09
C VAL A 71 11.72 -4.72 -10.45
N ALA A 72 10.98 -4.43 -11.51
CA ALA A 72 10.54 -3.06 -11.78
C ALA A 72 9.37 -2.72 -10.85
N THR A 73 9.51 -1.67 -10.05
CA THR A 73 8.46 -1.20 -9.13
C THR A 73 7.92 0.14 -9.61
N ALA A 74 6.59 0.27 -9.62
CA ALA A 74 5.92 1.55 -9.82
C ALA A 74 4.85 1.73 -8.72
N ALA A 75 4.52 2.97 -8.39
CA ALA A 75 3.52 3.26 -7.38
C ALA A 75 2.66 4.46 -7.76
N CYS A 76 1.42 4.48 -7.28
CA CYS A 76 0.52 5.63 -7.25
C CYS A 76 -0.11 5.71 -5.85
N SER A 77 -0.45 6.92 -5.42
CA SER A 77 -1.28 7.12 -4.23
C SER A 77 -2.76 7.03 -4.58
N TYR A 78 -3.56 6.49 -3.66
CA TYR A 78 -5.01 6.60 -3.70
C TYR A 78 -5.49 7.51 -2.57
N ASP A 79 -6.54 8.27 -2.85
CA ASP A 79 -7.28 9.10 -1.88
C ASP A 79 -8.79 8.91 -2.14
N LEU A 80 -9.45 8.24 -1.20
CA LEU A 80 -10.86 7.92 -1.26
C LEU A 80 -11.75 9.03 -0.69
N SER A 81 -11.17 10.14 -0.21
CA SER A 81 -11.95 11.30 0.28
C SER A 81 -12.81 11.93 -0.82
N GLY A 82 -12.33 11.89 -2.07
CA GLY A 82 -13.05 12.36 -3.26
C GLY A 82 -14.03 11.35 -3.86
N GLY A 83 -14.03 10.09 -3.38
CA GLY A 83 -14.88 9.02 -3.90
C GLY A 83 -14.12 7.72 -4.19
N PRO A 84 -14.82 6.67 -4.66
CA PRO A 84 -14.20 5.43 -5.11
C PRO A 84 -13.15 5.67 -6.19
N MET A 85 -12.07 4.88 -6.19
CA MET A 85 -11.04 4.94 -7.22
C MET A 85 -11.03 3.68 -8.07
N ARG A 86 -10.83 3.84 -9.38
CA ARG A 86 -10.62 2.76 -10.34
C ARG A 86 -9.14 2.55 -10.57
N ILE A 87 -8.72 1.30 -10.45
CA ILE A 87 -7.35 0.88 -10.71
C ILE A 87 -7.38 -0.02 -11.93
N VAL A 88 -6.58 0.34 -12.94
CA VAL A 88 -6.46 -0.42 -14.18
C VAL A 88 -4.99 -0.70 -14.43
N ALA A 89 -4.65 -1.93 -14.79
CA ALA A 89 -3.29 -2.29 -15.20
C ALA A 89 -3.33 -3.16 -16.44
N ARG A 90 -2.49 -2.83 -17.44
CA ARG A 90 -2.33 -3.66 -18.63
C ARG A 90 -1.23 -4.68 -18.37
N THR A 91 -1.56 -5.97 -18.49
CA THR A 91 -0.56 -7.03 -18.34
C THR A 91 0.37 -7.06 -19.55
N GLY A 92 1.65 -7.27 -19.33
CA GLY A 92 2.65 -7.44 -20.37
C GLY A 92 3.12 -8.90 -20.51
N PRO A 93 4.25 -9.12 -21.20
CA PRO A 93 4.84 -10.45 -21.38
C PRO A 93 5.53 -10.98 -20.11
N VAL A 94 5.69 -10.15 -19.09
CA VAL A 94 6.36 -10.48 -17.83
C VAL A 94 5.38 -10.55 -16.67
N PRO A 95 5.67 -11.36 -15.62
CA PRO A 95 4.79 -11.47 -14.47
C PRO A 95 4.56 -10.12 -13.78
N LEU A 96 3.30 -9.72 -13.61
CA LEU A 96 2.88 -8.48 -12.96
C LEU A 96 2.04 -8.78 -11.71
N GLY A 97 2.37 -8.12 -10.61
CA GLY A 97 1.59 -8.14 -9.37
C GLY A 97 1.29 -6.72 -8.88
N LEU A 98 0.07 -6.52 -8.37
CA LEU A 98 -0.36 -5.29 -7.72
C LEU A 98 -0.65 -5.58 -6.25
N THR A 99 -0.18 -4.70 -5.38
CA THR A 99 -0.43 -4.76 -3.94
C THR A 99 -0.99 -3.43 -3.47
N LEU A 100 -2.06 -3.47 -2.70
CA LEU A 100 -2.67 -2.29 -2.09
C LEU A 100 -2.18 -2.19 -0.65
N HIS A 101 -1.66 -1.03 -0.28
CA HIS A 101 -1.12 -0.75 1.05
C HIS A 101 -1.91 0.37 1.68
N ARG A 102 -2.35 0.16 2.92
CA ARG A 102 -2.97 1.20 3.71
C ARG A 102 -1.93 2.17 4.27
N ARG A 103 -2.34 3.41 4.55
CA ARG A 103 -1.52 4.35 5.34
C ARG A 103 -1.19 3.75 6.72
N GLY A 104 0.04 3.92 7.19
CA GLY A 104 0.53 3.28 8.42
C GLY A 104 0.92 1.79 8.27
N GLY A 105 0.91 1.27 7.03
CA GLY A 105 1.51 -0.01 6.67
C GLY A 105 0.56 -1.22 6.73
N GLY A 106 0.97 -2.27 6.02
CA GLY A 106 0.20 -3.50 5.83
C GLY A 106 -0.43 -3.58 4.44
N VAL A 107 -0.52 -4.80 3.91
CA VAL A 107 -1.14 -5.10 2.62
C VAL A 107 -2.62 -5.39 2.84
N LEU A 108 -3.48 -4.60 2.22
CA LEU A 108 -4.93 -4.78 2.23
C LEU A 108 -5.35 -5.88 1.25
N TYR A 109 -4.78 -5.86 0.04
CA TYR A 109 -5.12 -6.81 -1.02
C TYR A 109 -3.95 -6.98 -1.99
N ALA A 110 -3.89 -8.14 -2.64
CA ALA A 110 -2.90 -8.44 -3.66
C ALA A 110 -3.55 -9.16 -4.84
N VAL A 111 -3.21 -8.73 -6.05
CA VAL A 111 -3.69 -9.32 -7.30
C VAL A 111 -2.51 -9.52 -8.25
N THR A 112 -2.61 -10.52 -9.11
CA THR A 112 -1.60 -10.81 -10.15
C THR A 112 -2.24 -10.77 -11.52
N ASP A 113 -1.41 -10.69 -12.55
CA ASP A 113 -1.77 -10.88 -13.96
C ASP A 113 -2.65 -12.11 -14.24
N ARG A 114 -2.62 -13.15 -13.40
CA ARG A 114 -3.51 -14.31 -13.50
C ARG A 114 -4.99 -13.97 -13.33
N ALA A 115 -5.32 -12.87 -12.66
CA ALA A 115 -6.69 -12.39 -12.50
C ALA A 115 -7.14 -11.51 -13.68
N ALA A 116 -6.26 -11.22 -14.64
CA ALA A 116 -6.56 -10.33 -15.75
C ALA A 116 -7.59 -10.94 -16.71
N ILE A 117 -8.50 -10.11 -17.19
CA ILE A 117 -9.47 -10.46 -18.23
C ILE A 117 -9.02 -9.75 -19.50
N ARG A 118 -8.72 -10.50 -20.55
CA ARG A 118 -8.21 -9.96 -21.84
C ARG A 118 -6.97 -9.06 -21.67
N GLY A 119 -6.08 -9.42 -20.74
CA GLY A 119 -4.84 -8.72 -20.49
C GLY A 119 -4.98 -7.42 -19.69
N VAL A 120 -6.12 -7.23 -19.00
CA VAL A 120 -6.36 -6.08 -18.14
C VAL A 120 -6.76 -6.57 -16.74
N ILE A 121 -6.06 -6.07 -15.72
CA ILE A 121 -6.48 -6.15 -14.33
C ILE A 121 -7.27 -4.88 -14.02
N GLU A 122 -8.49 -5.03 -13.52
CA GLU A 122 -9.35 -3.89 -13.20
C GLU A 122 -10.11 -4.16 -11.90
N PHE A 123 -10.08 -3.20 -10.98
CA PHE A 123 -10.84 -3.22 -9.75
C PHE A 123 -11.15 -1.81 -9.25
N ILE A 124 -12.19 -1.70 -8.43
CA ILE A 124 -12.52 -0.47 -7.71
C ILE A 124 -12.08 -0.60 -6.26
N LEU A 125 -11.40 0.43 -5.79
CA LEU A 125 -11.06 0.64 -4.40
C LEU A 125 -12.03 1.65 -3.79
N LEU A 126 -12.63 1.32 -2.66
CA LEU A 126 -13.63 2.16 -2.00
C LEU A 126 -13.70 1.90 -0.50
N THR A 127 -14.38 2.76 0.25
CA THR A 127 -14.66 2.53 1.68
C THR A 127 -15.93 1.70 1.89
N GLU A 128 -16.14 1.19 3.10
CA GLU A 128 -17.36 0.45 3.45
C GLU A 128 -18.62 1.32 3.26
N GLU A 129 -18.54 2.61 3.61
CA GLU A 129 -19.62 3.57 3.44
C GLU A 129 -19.94 3.78 1.95
N GLN A 130 -18.91 3.96 1.12
CA GLN A 130 -19.06 4.10 -0.32
C GLN A 130 -19.62 2.82 -0.96
N LEU A 131 -19.29 1.64 -0.42
CA LEU A 131 -19.86 0.38 -0.89
C LEU A 131 -21.36 0.33 -0.63
N ALA A 132 -21.77 0.66 0.60
CA ALA A 132 -23.16 0.67 1.00
C ALA A 132 -24.00 1.67 0.18
N GLU A 133 -23.46 2.88 -0.06
CA GLU A 133 -24.09 3.87 -0.93
C GLU A 133 -24.27 3.35 -2.36
N ARG A 134 -23.23 2.69 -2.91
CA ARG A 134 -23.26 2.18 -4.28
C ARG A 134 -24.21 1.00 -4.44
N LEU A 135 -24.24 0.08 -3.48
CA LEU A 135 -25.21 -1.03 -3.46
C LEU A 135 -26.66 -0.53 -3.40
N THR A 136 -26.90 0.54 -2.65
CA THR A 136 -28.23 1.16 -2.58
C THR A 136 -28.62 1.82 -3.91
N ARG A 137 -27.65 2.39 -4.64
CA ARG A 137 -27.87 3.04 -5.94
C ARG A 137 -28.04 2.05 -7.09
N ASP A 138 -27.27 0.97 -7.10
CA ASP A 138 -27.23 -0.02 -8.19
C ASP A 138 -28.55 -0.81 -8.30
N GLY A 139 -29.30 -0.98 -7.20
CA GLY A 139 -30.50 -1.80 -7.14
C GLY A 139 -30.25 -3.29 -7.40
N ASP A 140 -31.22 -4.17 -7.10
CA ASP A 140 -31.11 -5.64 -7.16
C ASP A 140 -30.80 -6.25 -8.56
N GLY A 141 -30.55 -5.45 -9.60
CA GLY A 141 -30.54 -5.87 -11.00
C GLY A 141 -29.20 -5.94 -11.72
N GLN A 142 -28.12 -5.34 -11.19
CA GLN A 142 -26.83 -5.34 -11.86
C GLN A 142 -25.72 -5.76 -10.90
N ALA A 143 -25.51 -7.07 -10.79
CA ALA A 143 -24.25 -7.60 -10.29
C ALA A 143 -23.12 -7.19 -11.24
N VAL A 144 -22.56 -6.00 -11.02
CA VAL A 144 -21.39 -5.53 -11.76
C VAL A 144 -20.29 -6.56 -11.51
N ARG A 145 -19.80 -7.19 -12.59
CA ARG A 145 -18.69 -8.17 -12.56
C ARG A 145 -17.34 -7.49 -12.33
N GLU A 146 -17.33 -6.50 -11.46
CA GLU A 146 -16.20 -5.65 -11.16
C GLU A 146 -15.68 -6.05 -9.78
N LEU A 147 -14.37 -6.32 -9.70
CA LEU A 147 -13.73 -6.62 -8.43
C LEU A 147 -13.77 -5.36 -7.57
N ARG A 148 -14.44 -5.42 -6.43
CA ARG A 148 -14.54 -4.33 -5.45
C ARG A 148 -13.67 -4.68 -4.26
N ILE A 149 -12.76 -3.78 -3.89
CA ILE A 149 -11.87 -3.92 -2.75
C ILE A 149 -12.21 -2.83 -1.76
N VAL A 150 -12.47 -3.22 -0.51
CA VAL A 150 -12.80 -2.30 0.57
C VAL A 150 -11.53 -1.94 1.34
N SER A 151 -11.24 -0.64 1.44
CA SER A 151 -10.15 -0.09 2.26
C SER A 151 -10.65 0.36 3.63
N ASP A 152 -9.88 0.04 4.67
CA ASP A 152 -10.08 0.53 6.05
C ASP A 152 -9.48 1.94 6.28
N THR A 153 -8.83 2.50 5.27
CA THR A 153 -8.19 3.82 5.28
C THR A 153 -8.56 4.62 4.04
N LEU A 154 -8.66 5.95 4.19
CA LEU A 154 -8.96 6.85 3.07
C LEU A 154 -7.78 6.97 2.10
N GLU A 155 -6.56 6.88 2.60
CA GLU A 155 -5.33 7.10 1.84
C GLU A 155 -4.42 5.87 1.89
N GLY A 156 -3.65 5.68 0.83
CA GLY A 156 -2.62 4.65 0.78
C GLY A 156 -1.94 4.58 -0.58
N LEU A 157 -1.35 3.43 -0.88
CA LEU A 157 -0.57 3.21 -2.09
C LEU A 157 -1.02 1.96 -2.84
N VAL A 158 -1.04 2.06 -4.17
CA VAL A 158 -1.02 0.89 -5.05
C VAL A 158 0.39 0.73 -5.56
N VAL A 159 0.98 -0.44 -5.31
CA VAL A 159 2.35 -0.76 -5.72
C VAL A 159 2.29 -1.88 -6.75
N ALA A 160 2.79 -1.58 -7.95
CA ALA A 160 2.96 -2.50 -9.05
C ALA A 160 4.39 -3.05 -9.06
N ARG A 161 4.52 -4.37 -9.18
CA ARG A 161 5.81 -5.06 -9.30
C ARG A 161 5.79 -5.97 -10.51
N ALA A 162 6.70 -5.72 -11.44
CA ALA A 162 6.89 -6.55 -12.62
C ALA A 162 8.27 -7.24 -12.57
N LEU A 163 8.30 -8.55 -12.78
CA LEU A 163 9.51 -9.36 -12.67
C LEU A 163 10.21 -9.53 -14.01
N ALA A 164 11.42 -8.98 -14.16
CA ALA A 164 12.31 -9.28 -15.25
C ALA A 164 13.07 -10.59 -14.97
N GLN A 165 12.65 -11.69 -15.60
CA GLN A 165 13.30 -13.01 -15.41
C GLN A 165 14.73 -13.03 -15.97
N ARG A 166 14.99 -12.22 -17.00
CA ARG A 166 16.31 -12.00 -17.60
C ARG A 166 16.61 -10.51 -17.70
N PRO A 167 17.89 -10.10 -17.76
CA PRO A 167 18.26 -8.69 -17.97
C PRO A 167 17.64 -8.06 -19.22
N SER A 168 17.40 -8.85 -20.27
CA SER A 168 16.74 -8.40 -21.51
C SER A 168 15.28 -7.98 -21.29
N ASP A 169 14.62 -8.54 -20.27
CA ASP A 169 13.19 -8.33 -20.00
C ASP A 169 12.96 -7.03 -19.19
N ARG A 170 14.03 -6.28 -18.86
CA ARG A 170 13.97 -5.10 -17.98
C ARG A 170 13.06 -4.00 -18.52
N ALA A 171 13.13 -3.71 -19.82
CA ALA A 171 12.31 -2.70 -20.46
C ALA A 171 10.81 -3.09 -20.42
N ASP A 172 10.51 -4.37 -20.65
CA ASP A 172 9.15 -4.90 -20.57
C ASP A 172 8.61 -4.85 -19.14
N ALA A 173 9.46 -5.09 -18.14
CA ALA A 173 9.08 -4.96 -16.74
C ALA A 173 8.79 -3.51 -16.34
N GLU A 174 9.61 -2.54 -16.76
CA GLU A 174 9.33 -1.12 -16.52
C GLU A 174 8.04 -0.66 -17.18
N ALA A 175 7.82 -1.04 -18.45
CA ALA A 175 6.59 -0.75 -19.16
C ALA A 175 5.36 -1.37 -18.49
N SER A 176 5.49 -2.62 -18.02
CA SER A 176 4.40 -3.33 -17.33
C SER A 176 4.07 -2.69 -15.98
N ALA A 177 5.08 -2.31 -15.18
CA ALA A 177 4.87 -1.63 -13.90
C ALA A 177 4.29 -0.20 -14.08
N ALA A 178 4.74 0.54 -15.09
CA ALA A 178 4.25 1.88 -15.42
C ALA A 178 2.89 1.90 -16.15
N SER A 179 2.34 0.71 -16.48
CA SER A 179 1.05 0.59 -17.16
C SER A 179 -0.16 0.87 -16.26
N VAL A 180 0.07 1.01 -14.96
CA VAL A 180 -0.97 1.11 -13.95
C VAL A 180 -1.51 2.53 -13.89
N GLU A 181 -2.82 2.63 -13.95
CA GLU A 181 -3.58 3.87 -13.93
C GLU A 181 -4.48 3.87 -12.70
N CYS A 182 -4.45 4.98 -11.96
CA CYS A 182 -5.14 5.15 -10.67
C CYS A 182 -5.92 6.46 -10.70
N GLY A 183 -7.25 6.39 -10.80
CA GLY A 183 -8.09 7.58 -10.92
C GLY A 183 -9.42 7.42 -10.20
N LEU A 184 -10.21 8.50 -10.11
CA LEU A 184 -11.57 8.43 -9.59
C LEU A 184 -12.43 7.53 -10.49
N ALA A 185 -13.27 6.72 -9.87
CA ALA A 185 -14.26 5.91 -10.55
C ALA A 185 -15.50 6.77 -10.79
N GLU A 186 -15.61 7.36 -11.98
CA GLU A 186 -16.82 8.05 -12.44
C GLU A 186 -18.05 7.12 -12.47
#